data_AF-A0A7C3T0I2-F1
#
_entry.id   AF-A0A7C3T0I2-F1
#
_cell.length_a   1.000
_cell.length_b   1.000
_cell.length_c   1.000
_cell.angle_alpha   90.00
_cell.angle_beta   90.00
_cell.angle_gamma   90.00
#
_symmetry.space_group_name_H-M   'P 1'
#
loop_
_entity.id
_entity.type
_entity.pdbx_description
1 polymer ?
#
loop_
_entity_poly.entity_id
_entity_poly.type
_entity_poly.pdbx_seq_one_letter_code
_entity_poly.pdbx_strand_id
1 'polypeptide(L)'
;MTARLPVRTLFRVTLALVVASCLLFLYASAAHAQEEQPPSGELAQTTGNVYFYLDGVLAPVSREIAAGGQTIEFAVLEVLKGPSEEEKAAGYVTYIPEGVKMLYSSIKQDRTEYSVNLSREILELAGDREAAVRALAQLFMTIREVSHIQNVKATVAAEESGAPPLDAFEVLGITPEEVEAEITGEPVAGEGKGFSPLLAIGIPVLCLLAAGVAVFLLRRRKSEGAEKGERRRPFWRRKKAARSRVAGFAKRPGSMKVGRRERRSSGRKRKNDTRKGRKKTGEKGR
;
A
#
# COMPACT_ATOMS: atom_id res chain seq x y z
N MET A 1 88.44 -23.05 -9.50
CA MET A 1 87.98 -22.97 -8.11
C MET A 1 86.50 -22.58 -8.10
N THR A 2 85.60 -23.55 -7.96
CA THR A 2 84.14 -23.32 -7.95
C THR A 2 83.67 -23.15 -6.50
N ALA A 3 83.40 -21.92 -6.08
CA ALA A 3 82.86 -21.64 -4.74
C ALA A 3 81.41 -22.14 -4.66
N ARG A 4 81.20 -23.24 -3.92
CA ARG A 4 79.85 -23.75 -3.61
C ARG A 4 79.27 -22.92 -2.48
N LEU A 5 78.29 -22.08 -2.78
CA LEU A 5 77.56 -21.34 -1.77
C LEU A 5 76.76 -22.32 -0.88
N PRO A 6 76.74 -22.11 0.45
CA PRO A 6 76.05 -23.01 1.36
C PRO A 6 74.54 -22.97 1.08
N VAL A 7 73.91 -24.14 0.98
CA VAL A 7 72.48 -24.32 0.61
C VAL A 7 71.53 -23.44 1.45
N ARG A 8 71.92 -23.13 2.70
CA ARG A 8 71.17 -22.24 3.61
C ARG A 8 71.15 -20.77 3.15
N THR A 9 72.18 -20.30 2.47
CA THR A 9 72.20 -18.94 1.90
C THR A 9 71.32 -18.85 0.65
N LEU A 10 71.26 -19.90 -0.16
CA LEU A 10 70.42 -19.96 -1.35
C LEU A 10 68.93 -19.87 -1.00
N PHE A 11 68.49 -20.58 0.03
CA PHE A 11 67.09 -20.57 0.48
C PHE A 11 66.64 -19.21 1.03
N ARG A 12 67.52 -18.49 1.74
CA ARG A 12 67.21 -17.16 2.29
C ARG A 12 67.06 -16.11 1.17
N VAL A 13 67.91 -16.20 0.14
CA VAL A 13 67.85 -15.29 -1.01
C VAL A 13 66.58 -15.54 -1.84
N THR A 14 66.20 -16.80 -2.07
CA THR A 14 64.96 -17.12 -2.79
C THR A 14 63.71 -16.66 -2.04
N LEU A 15 63.66 -16.81 -0.71
CA LEU A 15 62.53 -16.34 0.09
C LEU A 15 62.40 -14.80 0.03
N ALA A 16 63.51 -14.08 0.15
CA ALA A 16 63.52 -12.62 0.09
C ALA A 16 63.02 -12.10 -1.28
N LEU A 17 63.41 -12.75 -2.38
CA LEU A 17 62.94 -12.40 -3.73
C LEU A 17 61.43 -12.65 -3.92
N VAL A 18 60.89 -13.74 -3.36
CA VAL A 18 59.45 -14.03 -3.43
C VAL A 18 58.64 -13.02 -2.63
N VAL A 19 59.08 -12.67 -1.43
CA VAL A 19 58.41 -11.66 -0.59
C VAL A 19 58.46 -10.27 -1.25
N ALA A 20 59.61 -9.89 -1.82
CA ALA A 20 59.74 -8.63 -2.55
C ALA A 20 58.84 -8.59 -3.80
N SER A 21 58.75 -9.70 -4.55
CA SER A 21 57.87 -9.83 -5.71
C SER A 21 56.38 -9.73 -5.34
N CYS A 22 55.95 -10.41 -4.26
CA CYS A 22 54.58 -10.30 -3.75
C CYS A 22 54.24 -8.87 -3.29
N LEU A 23 55.17 -8.17 -2.64
CA LEU A 23 54.97 -6.78 -2.21
C LEU A 23 54.87 -5.83 -3.41
N LEU A 24 55.66 -6.05 -4.47
CA LEU A 24 55.55 -5.28 -5.72
C LEU A 24 54.21 -5.52 -6.43
N PHE A 25 53.70 -6.76 -6.42
CA PHE A 25 52.39 -7.09 -7.02
C PHE A 25 51.21 -6.46 -6.26
N LEU A 26 51.31 -6.36 -4.93
CA LEU A 26 50.32 -5.66 -4.10
C LEU A 26 50.33 -4.15 -4.36
N TYR A 27 51.51 -3.54 -4.56
CA TYR A 27 51.62 -2.12 -4.85
C TYR A 27 51.14 -1.76 -6.28
N ALA A 28 51.30 -2.64 -7.26
CA ALA A 28 50.85 -2.40 -8.63
C ALA A 28 49.31 -2.40 -8.80
N SER A 29 48.56 -2.98 -7.86
CA SER A 29 47.09 -3.03 -7.94
C SER A 29 46.39 -1.74 -7.50
N ALA A 30 47.10 -0.79 -6.87
CA ALA A 30 46.50 0.46 -6.39
C ALA A 30 46.44 1.58 -7.47
N ALA A 31 47.19 1.45 -8.58
CA ALA A 31 47.30 2.49 -9.60
C ALA A 31 46.26 2.41 -10.73
N HIS A 32 45.41 1.37 -10.75
CA HIS A 32 44.30 1.23 -11.70
C HIS A 32 42.92 1.49 -11.08
N ALA A 33 42.87 2.09 -9.89
CA ALA A 33 41.69 2.87 -9.47
C ALA A 33 41.70 4.20 -10.25
N GLN A 34 41.61 4.07 -11.57
CA GLN A 34 41.30 5.14 -12.48
C GLN A 34 39.98 5.73 -11.97
N GLU A 35 39.98 7.03 -11.69
CA GLU A 35 38.76 7.81 -11.54
C GLU A 35 37.94 7.61 -12.83
N GLU A 36 37.11 6.57 -12.86
CA GLU A 36 35.85 6.62 -13.60
C GLU A 36 35.09 7.76 -12.94
N GLN A 37 35.39 8.98 -13.40
CA GLN A 37 34.52 10.11 -13.24
C GLN A 37 33.17 9.59 -13.68
N PRO A 38 32.21 9.39 -12.75
CA PRO A 38 30.93 8.81 -13.10
C PRO A 38 30.43 9.64 -14.28
N PRO A 39 30.01 9.00 -15.39
CA PRO A 39 29.52 9.75 -16.55
C PRO A 39 28.61 10.80 -15.98
N SER A 40 28.87 12.07 -16.31
CA SER A 40 28.09 13.21 -15.84
C SER A 40 26.70 12.99 -16.40
N GLY A 41 25.96 12.17 -15.65
CA GLY A 41 24.71 11.57 -16.04
C GLY A 41 23.75 12.67 -15.75
N GLU A 42 23.48 13.47 -16.77
CA GLU A 42 22.28 14.26 -16.87
C GLU A 42 21.14 13.35 -16.44
N LEU A 43 20.72 13.50 -15.17
CA LEU A 43 19.69 12.66 -14.58
C LEU A 43 18.46 12.91 -15.44
N ALA A 44 18.08 11.90 -16.22
CA ALA A 44 16.92 12.00 -17.10
C ALA A 44 15.77 12.55 -16.25
N GLN A 45 15.28 13.74 -16.58
CA GLN A 45 14.16 14.30 -15.86
C GLN A 45 12.90 13.58 -16.36
N THR A 46 12.06 13.17 -15.43
CA THR A 46 10.74 12.61 -15.74
C THR A 46 9.69 13.58 -15.27
N THR A 47 8.68 13.84 -16.11
CA THR A 47 7.51 14.57 -15.66
C THR A 47 6.70 13.68 -14.72
N GLY A 48 6.43 14.15 -13.50
CA GLY A 48 5.57 13.49 -12.54
C GLY A 48 4.51 14.46 -12.02
N ASN A 49 3.41 13.92 -11.49
CA ASN A 49 2.33 14.74 -10.94
C ASN A 49 2.46 14.83 -9.42
N VAL A 50 2.43 16.07 -8.91
CA VAL A 50 2.24 16.37 -7.49
C VAL A 50 0.84 16.92 -7.30
N TYR A 51 0.21 16.66 -6.16
CA TYR A 51 -1.17 17.08 -5.92
C TYR A 51 -1.21 18.29 -4.99
N PHE A 52 -2.13 19.22 -5.25
CA PHE A 52 -2.46 20.38 -4.43
C PHE A 52 -3.98 20.60 -4.45
N TYR A 53 -4.51 21.44 -3.57
CA TYR A 53 -5.93 21.78 -3.59
C TYR A 53 -6.18 22.98 -4.50
N LEU A 54 -7.18 22.88 -5.37
CA LEU A 54 -7.73 23.96 -6.17
C LEU A 54 -9.24 23.99 -5.94
N ASP A 55 -9.76 25.10 -5.44
CA ASP A 55 -11.19 25.26 -5.09
C ASP A 55 -11.72 24.14 -4.18
N GLY A 56 -10.88 23.65 -3.26
CA GLY A 56 -11.22 22.59 -2.31
C GLY A 56 -11.18 21.17 -2.89
N VAL A 57 -10.71 20.99 -4.13
CA VAL A 57 -10.56 19.68 -4.79
C VAL A 57 -9.07 19.37 -5.01
N LEU A 58 -8.66 18.13 -4.76
CA LEU A 58 -7.32 17.65 -5.09
C LEU A 58 -7.10 17.64 -6.60
N ALA A 59 -6.18 18.47 -7.07
CA ALA A 59 -5.83 18.64 -8.47
C ALA A 59 -4.35 18.32 -8.72
N PRO A 60 -4.03 17.60 -9.82
CA PRO A 60 -2.66 17.28 -10.18
C PRO A 60 -1.96 18.48 -10.83
N VAL A 61 -0.69 18.65 -10.50
CA VAL A 61 0.22 19.63 -11.08
C VAL A 61 1.46 18.90 -11.58
N SER A 62 1.77 19.04 -12.86
CA SER A 62 2.93 18.39 -13.47
C SER A 62 4.22 19.13 -13.12
N ARG A 63 5.19 18.42 -12.54
CA ARG A 63 6.52 18.92 -12.22
C ARG A 63 7.61 18.02 -12.79
N GLU A 64 8.78 18.60 -12.99
CA GLU A 64 9.98 17.86 -13.35
C GLU A 64 10.53 17.19 -12.10
N ILE A 65 10.50 15.86 -12.07
CA ILE A 65 11.00 15.04 -10.98
C ILE A 65 12.20 14.28 -11.49
N ALA A 66 13.30 14.28 -10.73
CA ALA A 66 14.48 13.52 -11.09
C ALA A 66 14.13 12.02 -11.23
N ALA A 67 14.44 11.42 -12.38
CA ALA A 67 14.24 9.99 -12.56
C ALA A 67 15.29 9.19 -11.78
N GLY A 68 14.90 8.00 -11.34
CA GLY A 68 15.83 7.03 -10.80
C GLY A 68 15.21 6.19 -9.68
N GLY A 69 16.07 5.60 -8.85
CA GLY A 69 15.64 4.80 -7.72
C GLY A 69 14.98 5.59 -6.57
N GLN A 70 14.97 6.92 -6.65
CA GLN A 70 14.49 7.83 -5.61
C GLN A 70 13.37 8.78 -6.08
N THR A 71 12.67 8.44 -7.17
CA THR A 71 11.64 9.33 -7.75
C THR A 71 10.50 9.63 -6.76
N ILE A 72 10.16 8.70 -5.87
CA ILE A 72 9.11 8.90 -4.86
C ILE A 72 9.56 9.94 -3.83
N GLU A 73 10.81 9.84 -3.36
CA GLU A 73 11.42 10.78 -2.42
C GLU A 73 11.43 12.20 -2.98
N PHE A 74 11.80 12.35 -4.26
CA PHE A 74 11.77 13.66 -4.92
C PHE A 74 10.35 14.21 -5.08
N ALA A 75 9.37 13.37 -5.41
CA ALA A 75 7.98 13.79 -5.49
C ALA A 75 7.44 14.27 -4.12
N VAL A 76 7.78 13.56 -3.05
CA VAL A 76 7.45 13.98 -1.67
C VAL A 76 8.10 15.32 -1.36
N LEU A 77 9.39 15.50 -1.67
CA LEU A 77 10.07 16.76 -1.44
C LEU A 77 9.44 17.92 -2.23
N GLU A 78 9.00 17.69 -3.47
CA GLU A 78 8.28 18.69 -4.27
C GLU A 78 6.93 19.10 -3.66
N VAL A 79 6.17 18.14 -3.12
CA VAL A 79 4.92 18.44 -2.40
C VAL A 79 5.18 19.23 -1.12
N LEU A 80 6.23 18.87 -0.37
CA LEU A 80 6.59 19.54 0.89
C LEU A 80 7.08 20.98 0.66
N LYS A 81 7.63 21.32 -0.52
CA LYS A 81 7.94 22.71 -0.89
C LYS A 81 6.69 23.57 -1.04
N GLY A 82 5.51 22.95 -1.22
CA GLY A 82 4.27 23.65 -1.51
C GLY A 82 4.16 24.11 -2.97
N PRO A 83 3.06 24.80 -3.32
CA PRO A 83 2.84 25.33 -4.65
C PRO A 83 3.82 26.47 -4.98
N SER A 84 4.23 26.57 -6.25
CA SER A 84 5.05 27.67 -6.76
C SER A 84 4.27 28.99 -6.74
N GLU A 85 4.94 30.14 -6.94
CA GLU A 85 4.25 31.44 -6.99
C GLU A 85 3.23 31.52 -8.14
N GLU A 86 3.55 30.92 -9.29
CA GLU A 86 2.64 30.83 -10.44
C GLU A 86 1.43 29.95 -10.13
N GLU A 87 1.63 28.81 -9.45
CA GLU A 87 0.56 27.92 -9.02
C GLU A 87 -0.32 28.59 -7.94
N LYS A 88 0.28 29.31 -6.98
CA LYS A 88 -0.48 30.11 -6.00
C LYS A 88 -1.33 31.18 -6.68
N ALA A 89 -0.78 31.85 -7.69
CA ALA A 89 -1.53 32.83 -8.49
C ALA A 89 -2.69 32.20 -9.29
N ALA A 90 -2.55 30.92 -9.66
CA ALA A 90 -3.61 30.13 -10.29
C ALA A 90 -4.65 29.57 -9.28
N GLY A 91 -4.48 29.80 -7.97
CA GLY A 91 -5.42 29.40 -6.93
C GLY A 91 -5.08 28.09 -6.23
N TYR A 92 -3.92 27.49 -6.49
CA TYR A 92 -3.48 26.29 -5.78
C TYR A 92 -3.08 26.60 -4.33
N VAL A 93 -3.52 25.74 -3.42
CA VAL A 93 -3.28 25.82 -1.98
C VAL A 93 -2.72 24.50 -1.46
N THR A 94 -1.82 24.59 -0.47
CA THR A 94 -1.33 23.44 0.30
C THR A 94 -1.83 23.53 1.74
N TYR A 95 -2.14 22.38 2.33
CA TYR A 95 -2.48 22.27 3.76
C TYR A 95 -1.29 21.80 4.61
N ILE A 96 -0.15 21.48 3.98
CA ILE A 96 1.06 21.08 4.69
C ILE A 96 1.75 22.34 5.25
N PRO A 97 2.02 22.42 6.58
CA PRO A 97 2.72 23.53 7.19
C PRO A 97 4.10 23.75 6.59
N GLU A 98 4.54 25.01 6.59
CA GLU A 98 5.91 25.33 6.17
C GLU A 98 6.93 24.70 7.12
N GLY A 99 8.08 24.29 6.59
CA GLY A 99 9.16 23.70 7.39
C GLY A 99 9.02 22.21 7.67
N VAL A 100 7.89 21.57 7.31
CA VAL A 100 7.77 20.10 7.32
C VAL A 100 8.80 19.48 6.38
N LYS A 101 9.57 18.54 6.90
CA LYS A 101 10.64 17.82 6.19
C LYS A 101 10.36 16.33 6.20
N MET A 102 10.77 15.66 5.12
CA MET A 102 10.89 14.21 5.10
C MET A 102 12.24 13.83 5.71
N LEU A 103 12.21 13.05 6.79
CA LEU A 103 13.42 12.61 7.49
C LEU A 103 13.99 11.34 6.87
N TYR A 104 13.10 10.37 6.61
CA TYR A 104 13.44 9.15 5.88
C TYR A 104 12.17 8.53 5.28
N SER A 105 12.36 7.69 4.28
CA SER A 105 11.34 6.84 3.69
C SER A 105 11.77 5.38 3.78
N SER A 106 10.80 4.47 3.72
CA SER A 106 11.06 3.05 3.62
C SER A 106 9.99 2.38 2.77
N ILE A 107 10.45 1.55 1.83
CA ILE A 107 9.57 0.74 0.98
C ILE A 107 9.72 -0.71 1.41
N LYS A 108 8.61 -1.40 1.66
CA LYS A 108 8.69 -2.85 1.89
C LYS A 108 9.28 -3.55 0.67
N GLN A 109 10.00 -4.64 0.90
CA GLN A 109 10.62 -5.43 -0.17
C GLN A 109 9.61 -5.95 -1.21
N ASP A 110 8.35 -6.15 -0.82
CA ASP A 110 7.25 -6.58 -1.69
C ASP A 110 6.55 -5.42 -2.42
N ARG A 111 6.97 -4.16 -2.19
CA ARG A 111 6.37 -2.93 -2.72
C ARG A 111 4.88 -2.79 -2.42
N THR A 112 4.39 -3.42 -1.35
CA THR A 112 2.97 -3.33 -0.97
C THR A 112 2.68 -2.13 -0.09
N GLU A 113 3.70 -1.55 0.56
CA GLU A 113 3.56 -0.47 1.52
C GLU A 113 4.74 0.50 1.40
N TYR A 114 4.44 1.79 1.38
CA TYR A 114 5.38 2.89 1.46
C TYR A 114 5.21 3.60 2.79
N SER A 115 6.28 3.76 3.56
CA SER A 115 6.28 4.45 4.84
C SER A 115 7.12 5.71 4.74
N VAL A 116 6.53 6.86 5.08
CA VAL A 116 7.21 8.15 5.14
C VAL A 116 7.31 8.61 6.60
N ASN A 117 8.49 9.11 6.99
CA ASN A 117 8.71 9.74 8.28
C ASN A 117 8.86 11.25 8.09
N LEU A 118 7.95 12.00 8.71
CA LEU A 118 7.85 13.44 8.66
C LEU A 118 8.42 14.05 9.94
N SER A 119 8.90 15.28 9.84
CA SER A 119 9.35 16.08 10.97
C SER A 119 8.18 16.57 11.84
N ARG A 120 8.48 17.10 13.04
CA ARG A 120 7.48 17.44 14.06
C ARG A 120 6.58 18.62 13.69
N GLU A 121 7.00 19.46 12.75
CA GLU A 121 6.27 20.62 12.25
C GLU A 121 4.89 20.23 11.71
N ILE A 122 4.68 18.97 11.31
CA ILE A 122 3.35 18.49 10.90
C ILE A 122 2.34 18.49 12.05
N LEU A 123 2.81 18.45 13.30
CA LEU A 123 1.97 18.51 14.51
C LEU A 123 1.36 19.89 14.74
N GLU A 124 1.75 20.92 13.97
CA GLU A 124 1.04 22.21 13.96
C GLU A 124 -0.42 22.06 13.49
N LEU A 125 -0.72 20.99 12.75
CA LEU A 125 -2.08 20.62 12.37
C LEU A 125 -2.86 19.91 13.49
N ALA A 126 -2.24 19.59 14.62
CA ALA A 126 -2.92 18.91 15.71
C ALA A 126 -4.03 19.81 16.28
N GLY A 127 -5.27 19.33 16.19
CA GLY A 127 -6.46 20.09 16.59
C GLY A 127 -7.24 20.67 15.41
N ASP A 128 -6.63 20.80 14.22
CA ASP A 128 -7.33 21.09 12.97
C ASP A 128 -7.47 19.81 12.14
N ARG A 129 -8.54 19.05 12.44
CA ARG A 129 -8.80 17.75 11.82
C ARG A 129 -8.93 17.85 10.30
N GLU A 130 -9.59 18.88 9.79
CA GLU A 130 -9.82 19.04 8.35
C GLU A 130 -8.50 19.35 7.62
N ALA A 131 -7.70 20.27 8.16
CA ALA A 131 -6.38 20.57 7.60
C ALA A 131 -5.44 19.36 7.65
N ALA A 132 -5.44 18.60 8.76
CA ALA A 132 -4.67 17.38 8.91
C ALA A 132 -5.03 16.31 7.87
N VAL A 133 -6.33 16.04 7.67
CA VAL A 133 -6.81 15.11 6.64
C VAL A 133 -6.36 15.58 5.26
N ARG A 134 -6.56 16.87 4.94
CA ARG A 134 -6.20 17.40 3.62
C ARG A 134 -4.70 17.34 3.34
N ALA A 135 -3.88 17.69 4.33
CA ALA A 135 -2.42 17.65 4.21
C ALA A 135 -1.91 16.23 3.95
N LEU A 136 -2.41 15.23 4.68
CA LEU A 136 -2.03 13.83 4.44
C LEU A 136 -2.57 13.31 3.11
N ALA A 137 -3.80 13.66 2.72
CA ALA A 137 -4.38 13.27 1.44
C ALA A 137 -3.54 13.77 0.26
N GLN A 138 -3.07 15.03 0.31
CA GLN A 138 -2.17 15.62 -0.69
C GLN A 138 -0.88 14.82 -0.86
N LEU A 139 -0.25 14.48 0.28
CA LEU A 139 0.98 13.70 0.30
C LEU A 139 0.76 12.27 -0.22
N PHE A 140 -0.31 11.63 0.22
CA PHE A 140 -0.59 10.22 -0.09
C PHE A 140 -0.99 10.03 -1.54
N MET A 141 -1.81 10.94 -2.09
CA MET A 141 -2.18 10.92 -3.49
C MET A 141 -0.95 11.06 -4.39
N THR A 142 -0.03 11.96 -4.05
CA THR A 142 1.23 12.11 -4.78
C THR A 142 2.10 10.85 -4.72
N ILE A 143 2.27 10.25 -3.54
CA ILE A 143 3.03 9.01 -3.38
C ILE A 143 2.40 7.88 -4.20
N ARG A 144 1.08 7.73 -4.15
CA ARG A 144 0.34 6.68 -4.89
C ARG A 144 0.51 6.81 -6.39
N GLU A 145 0.38 8.03 -6.91
CA GLU A 145 0.50 8.28 -8.34
C GLU A 145 1.89 7.93 -8.85
N VAL A 146 2.93 8.39 -8.16
CA VAL A 146 4.33 8.21 -8.58
C VAL A 146 4.84 6.79 -8.34
N SER A 147 4.42 6.14 -7.26
CA SER A 147 4.92 4.81 -6.86
C SER A 147 4.07 3.63 -7.33
N HIS A 148 2.79 3.88 -7.64
CA HIS A 148 1.74 2.87 -7.80
C HIS A 148 1.50 1.98 -6.56
N ILE A 149 1.98 2.40 -5.38
CA ILE A 149 1.79 1.68 -4.10
C ILE A 149 0.54 2.23 -3.42
N GLN A 150 -0.45 1.36 -3.18
CA GLN A 150 -1.75 1.77 -2.61
C GLN A 150 -1.70 2.03 -1.11
N ASN A 151 -0.89 1.28 -0.35
CA ASN A 151 -0.81 1.44 1.10
C ASN A 151 0.32 2.41 1.43
N VAL A 152 -0.04 3.60 1.92
CA VAL A 152 0.91 4.61 2.40
C VAL A 152 0.73 4.77 3.90
N LYS A 153 1.84 4.84 4.63
CA LYS A 153 1.87 5.13 6.07
C LYS A 153 2.69 6.37 6.33
N ALA A 154 2.19 7.24 7.20
CA ALA A 154 2.93 8.37 7.71
C ALA A 154 3.27 8.16 9.18
N THR A 155 4.49 8.54 9.55
CA THR A 155 4.95 8.58 10.93
C THR A 155 5.60 9.93 11.19
N VAL A 156 5.64 10.35 12.45
CA VAL A 156 6.23 11.62 12.87
C VAL A 156 7.42 11.36 13.78
N ALA A 157 8.48 12.16 13.65
CA ALA A 157 9.59 12.11 14.59
C ALA A 157 9.13 12.35 16.03
N ALA A 158 9.65 11.54 16.95
CA ALA A 158 9.43 11.73 18.38
C ALA A 158 10.21 12.95 18.91
N GLU A 159 9.76 13.48 20.04
CA GLU A 159 10.41 14.59 20.75
C GLU A 159 11.82 14.24 21.23
N GLU A 160 11.96 13.05 21.79
CA GLU A 160 13.23 12.57 22.31
C GLU A 160 14.04 11.91 21.20
N SER A 161 15.28 12.36 21.02
CA SER A 161 16.22 11.74 20.09
C SER A 161 16.40 10.26 20.44
N GLY A 162 16.04 9.38 19.51
CA GLY A 162 16.12 7.92 19.67
C GLY A 162 14.82 7.24 20.14
N ALA A 163 13.77 8.00 20.48
CA ALA A 163 12.45 7.43 20.65
C ALA A 163 11.89 6.91 19.31
N PRO A 164 11.07 5.84 19.33
CA PRO A 164 10.47 5.33 18.10
C PRO A 164 9.55 6.40 17.47
N PRO A 165 9.44 6.43 16.13
CA PRO A 165 8.55 7.36 15.45
C PRO A 165 7.09 7.08 15.85
N LEU A 166 6.31 8.14 16.00
CA LEU A 166 4.89 8.06 16.35
C LEU A 166 4.03 7.91 15.08
N ASP A 167 2.88 7.26 15.19
CA ASP A 167 1.93 7.17 14.08
C ASP A 167 1.30 8.54 13.82
N ALA A 168 1.38 9.03 12.58
CA ALA A 168 0.86 10.35 12.21
C ALA A 168 -0.66 10.44 12.40
N PHE A 169 -1.40 9.35 12.18
CA PHE A 169 -2.85 9.33 12.33
C PHE A 169 -3.26 9.50 13.81
N GLU A 170 -2.56 8.79 14.70
CA GLU A 170 -2.83 8.83 16.14
C GLU A 170 -2.52 10.22 16.72
N VAL A 171 -1.38 10.81 16.39
CA VAL A 171 -0.97 12.11 16.93
C VAL A 171 -1.79 13.28 16.39
N LEU A 172 -2.28 13.18 15.15
CA LEU A 172 -3.14 14.20 14.55
C LEU A 172 -4.63 14.01 14.88
N GLY A 173 -5.01 12.89 15.50
CA GLY A 173 -6.40 12.60 15.87
C GLY A 173 -7.31 12.36 14.67
N ILE A 174 -6.78 11.78 13.60
CA ILE A 174 -7.49 11.47 12.36
C ILE A 174 -7.44 9.97 12.08
N THR A 175 -8.41 9.47 11.31
CA THR A 175 -8.43 8.06 10.90
C THR A 175 -7.90 7.89 9.46
N PRO A 176 -7.30 6.73 9.12
CA PRO A 176 -6.94 6.44 7.73
C PRO A 176 -8.13 6.53 6.77
N GLU A 177 -9.33 6.14 7.22
CA GLU A 177 -10.55 6.14 6.43
C GLU A 177 -10.98 7.57 6.02
N GLU A 178 -10.74 8.57 6.87
CA GLU A 178 -10.97 9.98 6.51
C GLU A 178 -10.05 10.45 5.41
N VAL A 179 -8.77 10.07 5.46
CA VAL A 179 -7.80 10.41 4.41
C VAL A 179 -8.15 9.70 3.10
N GLU A 180 -8.56 8.44 3.15
CA GLU A 180 -9.03 7.72 1.96
C GLU A 180 -10.27 8.38 1.34
N ALA A 181 -11.24 8.77 2.16
CA ALA A 181 -12.45 9.43 1.70
C ALA A 181 -12.16 10.77 1.03
N GLU A 182 -11.23 11.56 1.58
CA GLU A 182 -10.80 12.82 0.95
C GLU A 182 -10.12 12.56 -0.41
N ILE A 183 -9.29 11.51 -0.52
CA ILE A 183 -8.62 11.14 -1.77
C ILE A 183 -9.62 10.67 -2.83
N THR A 184 -10.62 9.87 -2.45
CA THR A 184 -11.63 9.34 -3.41
C THR A 184 -12.75 10.33 -3.68
N GLY A 185 -12.92 11.36 -2.86
CA GLY A 185 -14.07 12.25 -2.88
C GLY A 185 -15.38 11.58 -2.43
N GLU A 186 -15.31 10.36 -1.89
CA GLU A 186 -16.47 9.69 -1.32
C GLU A 186 -16.71 10.22 0.09
N PRO A 187 -17.94 10.61 0.46
CA PRO A 187 -18.21 11.02 1.83
C PRO A 187 -17.90 9.85 2.76
N VAL A 188 -17.07 10.09 3.79
CA VAL A 188 -16.90 9.11 4.87
C VAL A 188 -18.29 8.73 5.33
N ALA A 189 -18.68 7.47 5.15
CA ALA A 189 -19.96 6.97 5.63
C ALA A 189 -19.95 7.13 7.14
N GLY A 190 -20.48 8.27 7.58
CA GLY A 190 -20.07 8.86 8.83
C GLY A 190 -20.22 7.87 9.97
N GLU A 191 -19.27 7.99 10.88
CA GLU A 191 -19.37 7.66 12.30
C GLU A 191 -20.52 8.46 12.95
N GLY A 192 -21.71 8.40 12.34
CA GLY A 192 -22.96 8.72 12.98
C GLY A 192 -23.09 7.73 14.11
N LYS A 193 -22.68 8.18 15.30
CA LYS A 193 -22.89 7.61 16.63
C LYS A 193 -24.37 7.35 16.97
N GLY A 194 -25.24 7.19 15.97
CA GLY A 194 -26.67 7.06 16.09
C GLY A 194 -27.38 6.45 14.88
N PHE A 195 -26.70 5.84 13.89
CA PHE A 195 -27.40 4.89 13.00
C PHE A 195 -27.70 3.62 13.79
N SER A 196 -28.79 3.74 14.54
CA SER A 196 -29.32 2.73 15.43
C SER A 196 -29.37 1.37 14.72
N PRO A 197 -28.96 0.27 15.37
CA PRO A 197 -29.18 -1.09 14.85
C PRO A 197 -30.66 -1.40 14.52
N LEU A 198 -31.58 -0.48 14.84
CA LEU A 198 -32.98 -0.49 14.42
C LEU A 198 -33.17 -0.61 12.90
N LEU A 199 -32.30 -0.07 12.04
CA LEU A 199 -32.47 -0.24 10.58
C LEU A 199 -32.07 -1.64 10.09
N ALA A 200 -31.08 -2.27 10.72
CA ALA A 200 -30.70 -3.66 10.43
C ALA A 200 -31.76 -4.67 10.91
N ILE A 201 -32.54 -4.32 11.95
CA ILE A 201 -33.68 -5.12 12.42
C ILE A 201 -34.97 -4.77 11.65
N GLY A 202 -35.11 -3.52 11.19
CA GLY A 202 -36.31 -3.03 10.50
C GLY A 202 -36.60 -3.78 9.20
N ILE A 203 -35.57 -4.03 8.39
CA ILE A 203 -35.72 -4.74 7.10
C ILE A 203 -36.22 -6.19 7.28
N PRO A 204 -35.62 -7.05 8.15
CA PRO A 204 -36.13 -8.40 8.34
C PRO A 204 -37.53 -8.44 8.96
N VAL A 205 -37.87 -7.53 9.88
CA VAL A 205 -39.23 -7.45 10.46
C VAL A 205 -40.26 -7.03 9.41
N LEU A 206 -39.94 -6.06 8.55
CA LEU A 206 -40.80 -5.65 7.45
C LEU A 206 -41.04 -6.78 6.44
N CYS A 207 -39.98 -7.54 6.11
CA CYS A 207 -40.09 -8.72 5.25
C CYS A 207 -40.97 -9.82 5.86
N LEU A 208 -40.87 -10.07 7.17
CA LEU A 208 -41.72 -11.04 7.86
C LEU A 208 -43.19 -10.60 7.90
N LEU A 209 -43.46 -9.31 8.11
CA LEU A 209 -44.81 -8.76 8.06
C LEU A 209 -45.42 -8.85 6.66
N ALA A 210 -44.66 -8.51 5.62
CA ALA A 210 -45.09 -8.65 4.24
C ALA A 210 -45.39 -10.11 3.85
N ALA A 211 -44.55 -11.05 4.28
CA ALA A 211 -44.80 -12.48 4.09
C ALA A 211 -46.05 -12.96 4.84
N GLY A 212 -46.27 -12.48 6.08
CA GLY A 212 -47.46 -12.77 6.86
C GLY A 212 -48.75 -12.29 6.18
N VAL A 213 -48.76 -11.05 5.66
CA VAL A 213 -49.89 -10.50 4.90
C VAL A 213 -50.14 -11.29 3.62
N ALA A 214 -49.09 -11.66 2.87
CA ALA A 214 -49.23 -12.47 1.67
C ALA A 214 -49.87 -13.84 1.96
N VAL A 215 -49.43 -14.53 3.03
CA VAL A 215 -50.00 -15.82 3.46
C VAL A 215 -51.45 -15.65 3.91
N PHE A 216 -51.77 -14.56 4.64
CA PHE A 216 -53.13 -14.26 5.07
C PHE A 216 -54.09 -14.04 3.88
N LEU A 217 -53.67 -13.27 2.88
CA LEU A 217 -54.46 -13.02 1.67
C LEU A 217 -54.66 -14.29 0.83
N LEU A 218 -53.64 -15.16 0.75
CA LEU A 218 -53.76 -16.46 0.07
C LEU A 218 -54.73 -17.40 0.80
N ARG A 219 -54.76 -17.40 2.14
CA ARG A 219 -55.73 -18.19 2.92
C ARG A 219 -57.17 -17.70 2.71
N ARG A 220 -57.40 -16.39 2.69
CA ARG A 220 -58.73 -15.81 2.47
C ARG A 220 -59.33 -16.19 1.12
N ARG A 221 -58.51 -16.25 0.06
CA ARG A 221 -58.97 -16.71 -1.26
C ARG A 221 -59.40 -18.18 -1.28
N LYS A 222 -58.84 -19.02 -0.40
CA LYS A 222 -59.15 -20.46 -0.38
C LYS A 222 -60.49 -20.76 0.30
N SER A 223 -60.96 -19.91 1.23
CA SER A 223 -62.26 -20.07 1.88
C SER A 223 -63.45 -19.68 1.00
N GLU A 224 -63.26 -18.85 -0.02
CA GLU A 224 -64.35 -18.43 -0.92
C GLU A 224 -64.61 -19.42 -2.07
N GLY A 225 -63.71 -20.39 -2.28
CA GLY A 225 -63.82 -21.39 -3.35
C GLY A 225 -64.45 -22.72 -2.97
N ALA A 226 -64.82 -22.93 -1.70
CA ALA A 226 -65.27 -24.24 -1.21
C ALA A 226 -66.79 -24.48 -1.30
N GLU A 227 -67.60 -23.48 -1.66
CA GLU A 227 -69.07 -23.59 -1.60
C GLU A 227 -69.77 -23.72 -2.97
N LYS A 228 -69.03 -23.97 -4.06
CA LYS A 228 -69.65 -24.31 -5.35
C LYS A 228 -68.86 -25.37 -6.09
N GLY A 229 -69.38 -26.60 -6.14
CA GLY A 229 -69.04 -27.50 -7.24
C GLY A 229 -69.05 -28.98 -6.93
N GLU A 230 -70.15 -29.48 -6.38
CA GLU A 230 -70.51 -30.89 -6.53
C GLU A 230 -70.54 -31.28 -8.03
N ARG A 231 -70.03 -32.48 -8.32
CA ARG A 231 -70.25 -33.27 -9.55
C ARG A 231 -69.69 -32.70 -10.87
N ARG A 232 -68.51 -33.16 -11.30
CA ARG A 232 -68.33 -33.76 -12.64
C ARG A 232 -67.25 -34.84 -12.64
N ARG A 233 -67.62 -35.99 -13.23
CA ARG A 233 -66.88 -37.26 -13.30
C ARG A 233 -65.69 -37.22 -14.29
N PRO A 234 -64.76 -38.17 -14.18
CA PRO A 234 -63.57 -38.26 -15.02
C PRO A 234 -63.88 -38.98 -16.34
N PHE A 235 -63.49 -38.39 -17.48
CA PHE A 235 -63.61 -39.02 -18.79
C PHE A 235 -62.27 -38.99 -19.53
N TRP A 236 -61.55 -40.11 -19.38
CA TRP A 236 -60.82 -40.85 -20.40
C TRP A 236 -59.98 -40.12 -21.47
N ARG A 237 -58.70 -40.52 -21.51
CA ARG A 237 -57.92 -40.99 -22.69
C ARG A 237 -57.87 -40.05 -23.90
N ARG A 238 -56.72 -39.74 -24.48
CA ARG A 238 -55.78 -40.68 -25.16
C ARG A 238 -54.65 -39.83 -25.79
N LYS A 239 -53.43 -40.40 -25.82
CA LYS A 239 -52.48 -40.51 -26.97
C LYS A 239 -52.29 -39.29 -27.89
N LYS A 240 -51.14 -39.00 -28.48
CA LYS A 240 -49.77 -39.51 -28.56
C LYS A 240 -49.17 -38.64 -29.68
N ALA A 241 -47.87 -38.38 -29.61
CA ALA A 241 -47.01 -38.06 -30.75
C ALA A 241 -47.31 -36.71 -31.44
N ALA A 242 -46.40 -36.05 -32.13
CA ALA A 242 -45.11 -36.43 -32.69
C ALA A 242 -44.37 -35.15 -33.10
N ARG A 243 -43.04 -35.27 -33.28
CA ARG A 243 -42.22 -34.52 -34.27
C ARG A 243 -42.01 -33.02 -33.97
N SER A 244 -40.88 -32.41 -34.27
CA SER A 244 -39.69 -32.83 -35.02
C SER A 244 -38.56 -31.82 -34.78
N ARG A 245 -37.34 -32.36 -34.70
CA ARG A 245 -36.07 -31.83 -35.23
C ARG A 245 -36.12 -30.41 -35.82
N VAL A 246 -35.33 -29.50 -35.24
CA VAL A 246 -34.40 -28.67 -36.03
C VAL A 246 -33.04 -28.76 -35.37
N ALA A 247 -32.12 -29.39 -36.09
CA ALA A 247 -30.70 -29.34 -35.86
C ALA A 247 -30.14 -28.09 -36.54
N GLY A 248 -29.16 -27.44 -35.90
CA GLY A 248 -28.39 -26.32 -36.43
C GLY A 248 -27.46 -25.83 -35.31
N PHE A 249 -26.35 -26.49 -35.03
CA PHE A 249 -25.10 -26.38 -35.78
C PHE A 249 -24.54 -24.96 -35.81
N ALA A 250 -23.94 -24.53 -34.68
CA ALA A 250 -22.86 -23.55 -34.69
C ALA A 250 -21.85 -23.94 -33.62
N LYS A 251 -20.77 -24.55 -34.11
CA LYS A 251 -19.63 -25.10 -33.39
C LYS A 251 -18.54 -24.04 -33.47
N ARG A 252 -18.14 -23.42 -32.36
CA ARG A 252 -16.79 -23.62 -31.79
C ARG A 252 -16.53 -22.81 -30.50
N PRO A 253 -15.71 -23.36 -29.59
CA PRO A 253 -15.51 -22.87 -28.24
C PRO A 253 -14.16 -22.17 -28.08
N GLY A 254 -14.17 -20.94 -27.57
CA GLY A 254 -12.98 -20.23 -27.06
C GLY A 254 -12.82 -20.44 -25.56
N SER A 255 -12.66 -21.69 -25.12
CA SER A 255 -12.33 -22.01 -23.72
C SER A 255 -10.84 -21.72 -23.50
N MET A 256 -10.53 -20.48 -23.12
CA MET A 256 -9.25 -20.14 -22.51
C MET A 256 -9.17 -20.84 -21.16
N LYS A 257 -8.46 -21.97 -21.13
CA LYS A 257 -7.97 -22.59 -19.89
C LYS A 257 -7.06 -21.59 -19.19
N VAL A 258 -7.62 -20.90 -18.21
CA VAL A 258 -6.87 -20.22 -17.16
C VAL A 258 -5.98 -21.27 -16.50
N GLY A 259 -4.68 -21.16 -16.73
CA GLY A 259 -3.66 -21.97 -16.11
C GLY A 259 -3.66 -21.75 -14.61
N ARG A 260 -4.46 -22.55 -13.90
CA ARG A 260 -4.45 -22.70 -12.45
C ARG A 260 -3.13 -23.35 -12.07
N ARG A 261 -2.07 -22.54 -11.93
CA ARG A 261 -0.76 -23.00 -11.47
C ARG A 261 -0.76 -23.04 -9.95
N GLU A 262 -1.17 -24.20 -9.47
CA GLU A 262 -1.07 -24.68 -8.11
C GLU A 262 0.42 -24.79 -7.72
N ARG A 263 0.89 -23.89 -6.86
CA ARG A 263 2.08 -24.08 -6.01
C ARG A 263 1.59 -23.88 -4.57
N ARG A 264 1.02 -24.89 -3.93
CA ARG A 264 1.71 -25.90 -3.10
C ARG A 264 2.96 -25.37 -2.38
N SER A 265 2.78 -25.32 -1.06
CA SER A 265 3.72 -25.68 0.00
C SER A 265 4.99 -24.85 0.17
N SER A 266 5.02 -24.05 1.22
CA SER A 266 5.78 -24.45 2.42
C SER A 266 5.41 -23.56 3.61
N GLY A 267 4.56 -24.08 4.47
CA GLY A 267 4.44 -23.57 5.83
C GLY A 267 5.77 -23.80 6.55
N ARG A 268 6.42 -22.72 6.96
CA ARG A 268 7.50 -22.78 7.94
C ARG A 268 7.07 -21.96 9.16
N LYS A 269 6.30 -22.61 10.04
CA LYS A 269 6.10 -22.18 11.43
C LYS A 269 7.47 -22.07 12.10
N ARG A 270 8.05 -20.87 12.16
CA ARG A 270 9.09 -20.55 13.13
C ARG A 270 8.40 -20.08 14.41
N LYS A 271 8.20 -21.04 15.33
CA LYS A 271 8.19 -20.73 16.76
C LYS A 271 9.60 -20.26 17.10
N ASN A 272 9.76 -19.02 17.53
CA ASN A 272 10.96 -18.58 18.24
C ASN A 272 10.53 -17.81 19.47
N ASP A 273 10.46 -18.56 20.57
CA ASP A 273 11.01 -18.23 21.87
C ASP A 273 10.90 -16.77 22.33
N THR A 274 9.79 -16.53 23.03
CA THR A 274 9.71 -15.60 24.17
C THR A 274 10.84 -15.89 25.16
N ARG A 275 11.99 -15.23 24.98
CA ARG A 275 13.04 -15.17 25.99
C ARG A 275 12.66 -14.10 27.01
N LYS A 276 12.04 -14.54 28.11
CA LYS A 276 11.84 -13.77 29.35
C LYS A 276 13.19 -13.21 29.84
N GLY A 277 13.46 -11.95 29.52
CA GLY A 277 14.55 -11.14 30.05
C GLY A 277 14.22 -10.61 31.45
N ARG A 278 14.43 -11.48 32.44
CA ARG A 278 14.86 -11.22 33.82
C ARG A 278 14.97 -9.73 34.24
N LYS A 279 14.00 -9.25 35.03
CA LYS A 279 14.15 -8.10 35.94
C LYS A 279 15.36 -8.35 36.86
N LYS A 280 16.40 -7.53 36.76
CA LYS A 280 17.36 -7.32 37.85
C LYS A 280 17.04 -5.97 38.49
N THR A 281 16.32 -6.05 39.59
CA THR A 281 16.37 -5.07 40.67
C THR A 281 17.80 -5.08 41.24
N GLY A 282 18.50 -3.95 41.13
CA GLY A 282 19.62 -3.57 41.98
C GLY A 282 19.31 -2.16 42.48
N GLU A 283 18.93 -1.97 43.75
CA GLU A 283 19.85 -1.91 44.90
C GLU A 283 20.62 -0.57 44.89
N LYS A 284 20.03 0.46 45.52
CA LYS A 284 20.50 1.02 46.81
C LYS A 284 21.98 1.43 46.78
N GLY A 285 22.22 2.72 46.59
CA GLY A 285 23.44 3.41 46.98
C GLY A 285 23.07 4.83 47.43
N ARG A 286 23.55 5.20 48.61
CA ARG A 286 23.29 6.46 49.31
C ARG A 286 23.87 7.68 48.60
#